data_AF-A0A358DSV1-F1
#
_entry.id   AF-A0A358DSV1-F1
#
_cell.length_a   1.000
_cell.length_b   1.000
_cell.length_c   1.000
_cell.angle_alpha   90.00
_cell.angle_beta   90.00
_cell.angle_gamma   90.00
#
_symmetry.space_group_name_H-M   'P 1'
#
loop_
_entity.id
_entity.type
_entity.pdbx_description
1 polymer ?
#
loop_
_entity_poly.entity_id
_entity_poly.type
_entity_poly.pdbx_seq_one_letter_code
_entity_poly.pdbx_strand_id
1 'polypeptide(L)'
;MRLSLFAMLLLGPALTQASVPSDPLQFTKEQFATYCAFKNFMSEGGEWKKFKTPERAKIKFAKNYKMKAAVLDAVIASGERVGSCADFKTRWETGLKAALKGMGKRGDLVPGFKESIFAKRINWVEVNVDNTDHVIVWVSWRWFNDRFVEEESAIVGALVREVLPAAGTLLVFARKKSETENNMFEAKISGSRLESINLKQVGDYAKKRYWRFFEGIKFDESITRAN
;
A
#
# COMPACT_ATOMS: atom_id res chain seq x y z
N MET A 1 20.67 15.78 -56.71
CA MET A 1 21.44 16.30 -55.55
C MET A 1 20.98 15.58 -54.30
N ARG A 2 21.91 14.96 -53.59
CA ARG A 2 21.69 14.26 -52.31
C ARG A 2 21.55 15.30 -51.18
N LEU A 3 20.58 15.13 -50.30
CA LEU A 3 20.64 15.68 -48.94
C LEU A 3 20.00 14.68 -47.97
N SER A 4 20.87 13.92 -47.32
CA SER A 4 20.56 13.10 -46.16
C SER A 4 20.29 14.01 -44.96
N LEU A 5 19.13 13.86 -44.33
CA LEU A 5 18.84 14.43 -43.02
C LEU A 5 18.83 13.29 -41.99
N PHE A 6 19.94 13.19 -41.26
CA PHE A 6 20.10 12.38 -40.07
C PHE A 6 19.29 13.04 -38.94
N ALA A 7 18.14 12.48 -38.60
CA ALA A 7 17.39 12.88 -37.41
C ALA A 7 17.92 12.05 -36.21
N MET A 8 18.78 12.65 -35.39
CA MET A 8 19.14 12.14 -34.08
C MET A 8 17.94 12.29 -33.14
N LEU A 9 17.28 11.16 -32.83
CA LEU A 9 16.35 11.04 -31.73
C LEU A 9 17.12 11.12 -30.40
N LEU A 10 17.11 12.30 -29.80
CA LEU A 10 17.47 12.51 -28.40
C LEU A 10 16.42 11.83 -27.51
N LEU A 11 16.66 10.58 -27.14
CA LEU A 11 16.01 9.93 -26.00
C LEU A 11 16.48 10.62 -24.72
N GLY A 12 15.82 11.71 -24.35
CA GLY A 12 15.93 12.26 -23.01
C GLY A 12 15.37 11.26 -22.00
N PRO A 13 16.05 10.97 -20.87
CA PRO A 13 15.47 10.18 -19.81
C PRO A 13 14.23 10.93 -19.31
N ALA A 14 13.06 10.31 -19.46
CA ALA A 14 11.82 10.79 -18.88
C ALA A 14 12.00 10.82 -17.36
N LEU A 15 12.39 11.97 -16.83
CA LEU A 15 12.28 12.29 -15.41
C LEU A 15 10.81 12.16 -15.08
N THR A 16 10.44 11.02 -14.52
CA THR A 16 9.13 10.72 -13.99
C THR A 16 8.89 11.75 -12.89
N GLN A 17 8.20 12.85 -13.24
CA GLN A 17 7.68 13.76 -12.23
C GLN A 17 6.66 12.94 -11.45
N ALA A 18 6.99 12.61 -10.19
CA ALA A 18 6.03 12.01 -9.29
C ALA A 18 4.87 13.00 -9.14
N SER A 19 3.81 12.79 -9.92
CA SER A 19 2.57 13.54 -9.80
C SER A 19 1.93 13.17 -8.47
N VAL A 20 1.42 14.18 -7.76
CA VAL A 20 0.65 13.94 -6.55
C VAL A 20 -0.69 13.32 -6.98
N PRO A 21 -1.13 12.23 -6.34
CA PRO A 21 -2.37 11.56 -6.72
C PRO A 21 -3.56 12.51 -6.58
N SER A 22 -4.55 12.34 -7.46
CA SER A 22 -5.80 13.11 -7.40
C SER A 22 -6.55 12.84 -6.09
N ASP A 23 -6.52 11.59 -5.63
CA ASP A 23 -7.02 11.14 -4.33
C ASP A 23 -6.01 11.44 -3.21
N PRO A 24 -6.36 12.27 -2.21
CA PRO A 24 -5.55 12.53 -1.02
C PRO A 24 -5.09 11.28 -0.26
N LEU A 25 -5.85 10.18 -0.32
CA LEU A 25 -5.53 8.95 0.41
C LEU A 25 -4.52 8.07 -0.32
N GLN A 26 -4.24 8.33 -1.59
CA GLN A 26 -3.33 7.50 -2.39
C GLN A 26 -1.86 7.92 -2.29
N PHE A 27 -1.46 8.52 -1.18
CA PHE A 27 -0.06 8.89 -0.93
C PHE A 27 0.86 7.68 -1.09
N THR A 28 1.94 7.85 -1.86
CA THR A 28 3.06 6.89 -1.83
C THR A 28 3.74 6.94 -0.46
N LYS A 29 4.59 5.95 -0.20
CA LYS A 29 5.42 5.89 0.99
C LYS A 29 6.19 7.19 1.21
N GLU A 30 6.85 7.69 0.17
CA GLU A 30 7.67 8.90 0.20
C GLU A 30 6.82 10.14 0.43
N GLN A 31 5.63 10.21 -0.16
CA GLN A 31 4.71 11.34 0.01
C GLN A 31 4.19 11.41 1.45
N PHE A 32 3.80 10.27 2.03
CA PHE A 32 3.35 10.19 3.42
C PHE A 32 4.46 10.55 4.41
N ALA A 33 5.63 9.93 4.26
CA ALA A 33 6.80 10.24 5.08
C ALA A 33 7.18 11.73 5.00
N THR A 34 7.22 12.30 3.79
CA THR A 34 7.54 13.73 3.59
C THR A 34 6.50 14.61 4.25
N TYR A 35 5.21 14.35 4.04
CA TYR A 35 4.14 15.15 4.62
C TYR A 35 4.23 15.18 6.15
N CYS A 36 4.40 14.02 6.78
CA CYS A 36 4.49 13.94 8.23
C CYS A 36 5.77 14.54 8.80
N ALA A 37 6.89 14.34 8.12
CA ALA A 37 8.13 15.02 8.48
C ALA A 37 7.99 16.55 8.37
N PHE A 38 7.28 17.06 7.36
CA PHE A 38 7.02 18.49 7.21
C PHE A 38 6.12 19.02 8.34
N LYS A 39 5.04 18.33 8.68
CA LYS A 39 4.16 18.72 9.80
C LYS A 39 4.91 18.77 11.13
N ASN A 40 5.78 17.77 11.38
CA ASN A 40 6.63 17.75 12.58
C ASN A 40 7.65 18.90 12.56
N PHE A 41 8.31 19.14 11.42
CA PHE A 41 9.26 20.23 11.24
C PHE A 41 8.64 21.61 11.47
N MET A 42 7.38 21.81 11.06
CA MET A 42 6.63 23.07 11.20
C MET A 42 5.84 23.19 12.51
N SER A 43 5.88 22.18 13.38
CA SER A 43 5.16 22.20 14.66
C SER A 43 5.70 23.25 15.63
N GLU A 44 4.99 23.50 16.74
CA GLU A 44 5.40 24.48 17.75
C GLU A 44 6.78 24.17 18.36
N GLY A 45 7.12 22.89 18.51
CA GLY A 45 8.43 22.39 18.95
C GLY A 45 9.41 22.11 17.81
N GLY A 46 9.03 22.40 16.56
CA GLY A 46 9.78 22.06 15.37
C GLY A 46 10.97 22.99 15.09
N GLU A 47 11.84 22.55 14.17
CA GLU A 47 13.07 23.27 13.84
C GLU A 47 12.87 24.49 12.93
N TRP A 48 11.65 24.70 12.41
CA TRP A 48 11.36 25.79 11.46
C TRP A 48 11.73 27.18 12.00
N LYS A 49 11.65 27.37 13.32
CA LYS A 49 11.98 28.63 14.00
C LYS A 49 13.44 29.06 13.79
N LYS A 50 14.35 28.13 13.47
CA LYS A 50 15.77 28.42 13.15
C LYS A 50 15.93 29.24 11.85
N PHE A 51 14.89 29.32 11.01
CA PHE A 51 14.97 29.89 9.65
C PHE A 51 14.36 31.29 9.50
N LYS A 52 14.01 31.96 10.61
CA LYS A 52 13.41 33.31 10.70
C LYS A 52 11.99 33.43 10.13
N THR A 53 11.68 32.82 8.99
CA THR A 53 10.32 32.83 8.40
C THR A 53 9.88 31.42 7.98
N PRO A 54 8.56 31.13 8.00
CA PRO A 54 8.01 29.86 7.51
C PRO A 54 8.38 29.53 6.06
N GLU A 55 8.44 30.53 5.19
CA GLU A 55 8.77 30.37 3.77
C GLU A 55 10.22 29.91 3.60
N ARG A 56 11.14 30.52 4.35
CA ARG A 56 12.56 30.13 4.35
C ARG A 56 12.74 28.72 4.91
N ALA A 57 11.99 28.38 5.98
CA ALA A 57 11.99 27.04 6.55
C ALA A 57 11.51 26.01 5.51
N LYS A 58 10.41 26.28 4.81
CA LYS A 58 9.87 25.42 3.75
C LYS A 58 10.87 25.21 2.61
N ILE A 59 11.52 26.28 2.12
CA ILE A 59 12.55 26.18 1.07
C ILE A 59 13.72 25.30 1.52
N LYS A 60 14.16 25.44 2.78
CA LYS A 60 15.24 24.61 3.34
C LYS A 60 14.82 23.16 3.52
N PHE A 61 13.60 22.90 3.99
CA PHE A 61 13.04 21.56 4.07
C PHE A 61 13.02 20.89 2.68
N ALA A 62 12.48 21.57 1.66
CA ALA A 62 12.46 21.06 0.29
C ALA A 62 13.87 20.70 -0.23
N LYS A 63 14.86 21.56 0.06
CA LYS A 63 16.26 21.31 -0.32
C LYS A 63 16.84 20.07 0.38
N ASN A 64 16.56 19.88 1.68
CA ASN A 64 17.05 18.73 2.44
C ASN A 64 16.45 17.41 1.93
N TYR A 65 15.19 17.43 1.53
CA TYR A 65 14.49 16.29 0.92
C TYR A 65 14.74 16.16 -0.59
N LYS A 66 15.66 16.96 -1.15
CA LYS A 66 16.01 16.97 -2.59
C LYS A 66 14.80 17.08 -3.52
N MET A 67 13.77 17.82 -3.11
CA MET A 67 12.52 17.96 -3.85
C MET A 67 12.29 19.40 -4.33
N LYS A 68 11.59 19.52 -5.47
CA LYS A 68 11.17 20.82 -6.00
C LYS A 68 10.11 21.43 -5.08
N ALA A 69 10.16 22.75 -4.87
CA ALA A 69 9.19 23.46 -4.02
C ALA A 69 7.74 23.19 -4.44
N ALA A 70 7.45 23.20 -5.75
CA ALA A 70 6.11 22.89 -6.27
C ALA A 70 5.62 21.46 -5.93
N VAL A 71 6.54 20.49 -5.86
CA VAL A 71 6.20 19.11 -5.47
C VAL A 71 5.89 19.06 -3.97
N LEU A 72 6.70 19.73 -3.14
CA LEU A 72 6.42 19.85 -1.70
C LEU A 72 5.07 20.51 -1.45
N ASP A 73 4.77 21.62 -2.13
CA ASP A 73 3.49 22.33 -1.99
C ASP A 73 2.31 21.44 -2.38
N ALA A 74 2.43 20.66 -3.45
CA ALA A 74 1.39 19.72 -3.85
C ALA A 74 1.19 18.58 -2.82
N VAL A 75 2.27 18.04 -2.24
CA VAL A 75 2.20 17.03 -1.17
C VAL A 75 1.52 17.61 0.07
N ILE A 76 1.91 18.82 0.50
CA ILE A 76 1.28 19.49 1.64
C ILE A 76 -0.20 19.72 1.37
N ALA A 77 -0.55 20.35 0.24
CA ALA A 77 -1.93 20.65 -0.11
C ALA A 77 -2.80 19.39 -0.17
N SER A 78 -2.25 18.27 -0.66
CA SER A 78 -2.96 17.00 -0.69
C SER A 78 -3.12 16.38 0.70
N GLY A 79 -2.10 16.46 1.56
CA GLY A 79 -2.14 15.93 2.92
C GLY A 79 -3.09 16.70 3.83
N GLU A 80 -3.17 18.03 3.68
CA GLU A 80 -4.14 18.85 4.42
C GLU A 80 -5.61 18.50 4.10
N ARG A 81 -5.91 17.92 2.91
CA ARG A 81 -7.27 17.39 2.61
C ARG A 81 -7.63 16.17 3.46
N VAL A 82 -6.64 15.46 4.00
CA VAL A 82 -6.80 14.32 4.90
C VAL A 82 -6.94 14.80 6.34
N GLY A 83 -6.09 15.75 6.75
CA GLY A 83 -6.05 16.29 8.11
C GLY A 83 -4.64 16.17 8.69
N SER A 84 -4.52 15.52 9.84
CA SER A 84 -3.24 15.20 10.49
C SER A 84 -2.66 13.87 10.01
N CYS A 85 -1.40 13.59 10.37
CA CYS A 85 -0.79 12.28 10.13
C CYS A 85 -1.52 11.12 10.80
N ALA A 86 -2.14 11.36 11.96
CA ALA A 86 -2.94 10.35 12.64
C ALA A 86 -4.25 10.04 11.89
N ASP A 87 -4.82 11.01 11.19
CA ASP A 87 -6.09 10.84 10.46
C ASP A 87 -5.97 9.90 9.26
N PHE A 88 -4.76 9.74 8.71
CA PHE A 88 -4.49 8.75 7.66
C PHE A 88 -4.84 7.34 8.11
N LYS A 89 -4.51 6.94 9.35
CA LYS A 89 -4.83 5.59 9.88
C LYS A 89 -6.32 5.28 9.74
N THR A 90 -7.17 6.12 10.33
CA THR A 90 -8.61 5.90 10.37
C THR A 90 -9.21 5.91 8.96
N ARG A 91 -8.76 6.81 8.09
CA ARG A 91 -9.27 6.90 6.72
C ARG A 91 -8.84 5.73 5.84
N TRP A 92 -7.59 5.31 5.96
CA TRP A 92 -7.09 4.12 5.26
C TRP A 92 -7.76 2.84 5.74
N GLU A 93 -7.93 2.65 7.04
CA GLU A 93 -8.67 1.50 7.57
C GLU A 93 -10.11 1.47 7.05
N THR A 94 -10.78 2.62 7.03
CA THR A 94 -12.16 2.74 6.52
C THR A 94 -12.23 2.43 5.03
N GLY A 95 -11.33 3.02 4.22
CA GLY A 95 -11.23 2.77 2.79
C GLY A 95 -10.92 1.31 2.48
N LEU A 96 -10.02 0.69 3.24
CA LEU A 96 -9.61 -0.69 3.04
C LEU A 96 -10.74 -1.66 3.42
N LYS A 97 -11.43 -1.42 4.55
CA LYS A 97 -12.65 -2.16 4.92
C LYS A 97 -13.72 -2.06 3.83
N ALA A 98 -13.91 -0.87 3.26
CA ALA A 98 -14.86 -0.67 2.17
C ALA A 98 -14.46 -1.40 0.88
N ALA A 99 -13.18 -1.35 0.50
CA ALA A 99 -12.65 -2.03 -0.68
C ALA A 99 -12.75 -3.56 -0.55
N LEU A 100 -12.36 -4.11 0.61
CA LEU A 100 -12.47 -5.53 0.93
C LEU A 100 -13.94 -6.00 0.94
N LYS A 101 -14.87 -5.21 1.48
CA LYS A 101 -16.30 -5.52 1.41
C LYS A 101 -16.84 -5.44 -0.02
N GLY A 102 -16.32 -4.50 -0.81
CA GLY A 102 -16.71 -4.26 -2.20
C GLY A 102 -16.18 -5.30 -3.19
N MET A 103 -15.19 -6.11 -2.83
CA MET A 103 -14.57 -7.06 -3.76
C MET A 103 -15.55 -8.08 -4.34
N GLY A 104 -16.58 -8.47 -3.58
CA GLY A 104 -17.63 -9.36 -4.07
C GLY A 104 -18.47 -8.82 -5.24
N LYS A 105 -18.30 -7.54 -5.60
CA LYS A 105 -18.94 -6.90 -6.77
C LYS A 105 -18.00 -6.76 -7.96
N ARG A 106 -16.73 -7.18 -7.85
CA ARG A 106 -15.69 -6.96 -8.86
C ARG A 106 -15.61 -8.08 -9.91
N GLY A 107 -16.53 -9.03 -9.87
CA GLY A 107 -16.58 -10.18 -10.78
C GLY A 107 -15.76 -11.37 -10.30
N ASP A 108 -15.67 -12.40 -11.15
CA ASP A 108 -14.92 -13.63 -10.89
C ASP A 108 -13.41 -13.37 -11.08
N LEU A 109 -12.72 -12.98 -10.01
CA LEU A 109 -11.27 -12.72 -10.03
C LEU A 109 -10.48 -14.03 -10.07
N VAL A 110 -11.05 -15.10 -9.52
CA VAL A 110 -10.46 -16.44 -9.47
C VAL A 110 -11.53 -17.47 -9.84
N PRO A 111 -11.32 -18.29 -10.88
CA PRO A 111 -12.29 -19.32 -11.27
C PRO A 111 -12.66 -20.26 -10.12
N GLY A 112 -13.96 -20.35 -9.81
CA GLY A 112 -14.50 -21.21 -8.74
C GLY A 112 -14.29 -20.67 -7.32
N PHE A 113 -13.72 -19.49 -7.16
CA PHE A 113 -13.68 -18.76 -5.90
C PHE A 113 -14.97 -17.94 -5.71
N LYS A 114 -15.37 -17.70 -4.46
CA LYS A 114 -16.56 -16.90 -4.13
C LYS A 114 -16.15 -15.68 -3.34
N GLU A 115 -15.81 -14.60 -4.02
CA GLU A 115 -15.33 -13.32 -3.48
C GLU A 115 -16.32 -12.75 -2.47
N SER A 116 -17.63 -12.86 -2.75
CA SER A 116 -18.70 -12.41 -1.86
C SER A 116 -18.73 -13.16 -0.53
N ILE A 117 -18.35 -14.44 -0.51
CA ILE A 117 -18.23 -15.23 0.72
C ILE A 117 -16.94 -14.87 1.44
N PHE A 118 -15.83 -14.74 0.70
CA PHE A 118 -14.55 -14.30 1.28
C PHE A 118 -14.67 -12.93 1.96
N ALA A 119 -15.37 -11.98 1.35
CA ALA A 119 -15.58 -10.64 1.92
C ALA A 119 -16.28 -10.67 3.28
N LYS A 120 -17.20 -11.61 3.48
CA LYS A 120 -17.90 -11.81 4.77
C LYS A 120 -17.03 -12.49 5.83
N ARG A 121 -15.89 -13.08 5.45
CA ARG A 121 -14.96 -13.74 6.37
C ARG A 121 -13.89 -12.78 6.91
N ILE A 122 -13.64 -11.65 6.25
CA ILE A 122 -12.77 -10.59 6.77
C ILE A 122 -13.31 -10.13 8.14
N ASN A 123 -12.48 -10.23 9.17
CA ASN A 123 -12.89 -9.96 10.55
C ASN A 123 -12.02 -8.92 11.26
N TRP A 124 -10.85 -8.56 10.69
CA TRP A 124 -9.97 -7.55 11.25
C TRP A 124 -9.16 -6.87 10.15
N VAL A 125 -9.02 -5.55 10.27
CA VAL A 125 -8.19 -4.70 9.44
C VAL A 125 -7.64 -3.61 10.35
N GLU A 126 -6.33 -3.44 10.36
CA GLU A 126 -5.62 -2.42 11.13
C GLU A 126 -4.48 -1.81 10.32
N VAL A 127 -4.24 -0.52 10.52
CA VAL A 127 -3.10 0.20 9.96
C VAL A 127 -2.30 0.84 11.09
N ASN A 128 -0.98 0.65 11.10
CA ASN A 128 -0.05 1.35 11.98
C ASN A 128 0.76 2.35 11.17
N VAL A 129 0.71 3.60 11.62
CA VAL A 129 1.39 4.76 11.03
C VAL A 129 2.40 5.41 11.98
N ASP A 130 2.70 4.76 13.11
CA ASP A 130 3.60 5.27 14.15
C ASP A 130 5.00 5.49 13.58
N ASN A 131 5.43 4.62 12.66
CA ASN A 131 6.59 4.84 11.81
C ASN A 131 6.15 5.31 10.41
N THR A 132 6.31 6.60 10.14
CA THR A 132 5.91 7.18 8.85
C THR A 132 6.74 6.69 7.66
N ASP A 133 7.95 6.19 7.92
CA ASP A 133 8.81 5.56 6.91
C ASP A 133 8.47 4.08 6.68
N HIS A 134 7.59 3.49 7.49
CA HIS A 134 7.21 2.10 7.35
C HIS A 134 5.80 1.84 7.90
N VAL A 135 4.79 2.13 7.07
CA VAL A 135 3.39 1.81 7.38
C VAL A 135 3.17 0.30 7.34
N ILE A 136 2.61 -0.24 8.42
CA ILE A 136 2.28 -1.67 8.53
C ILE A 136 0.77 -1.83 8.47
N VAL A 137 0.31 -2.81 7.69
CA VAL A 137 -1.10 -3.17 7.56
C VAL A 137 -1.29 -4.60 8.05
N TRP A 138 -2.30 -4.84 8.87
CA TRP A 138 -2.74 -6.19 9.25
C TRP A 138 -4.13 -6.42 8.71
N VAL A 139 -4.34 -7.58 8.10
CA VAL A 139 -5.66 -8.04 7.66
C VAL A 139 -5.84 -9.49 8.10
N SER A 140 -6.97 -9.79 8.74
CA SER A 140 -7.34 -11.18 9.00
C SER A 140 -8.74 -11.54 8.54
N TRP A 141 -8.92 -12.84 8.31
CA TRP A 141 -10.20 -13.44 7.99
C TRP A 141 -10.36 -14.81 8.62
N ARG A 142 -11.60 -15.29 8.69
CA ARG A 142 -11.90 -16.65 9.13
C ARG A 142 -11.50 -17.67 8.05
N TRP A 143 -10.71 -18.67 8.45
CA TRP A 143 -10.36 -19.83 7.63
C TRP A 143 -11.61 -20.55 7.14
N PHE A 144 -11.54 -21.10 5.93
CA PHE A 144 -12.62 -21.90 5.37
C PHE A 144 -12.08 -23.07 4.53
N ASN A 145 -11.15 -22.81 3.62
CA ASN A 145 -10.61 -23.82 2.72
C ASN A 145 -9.15 -23.51 2.38
N ASP A 146 -8.29 -24.50 2.60
CA ASP A 146 -6.85 -24.49 2.35
C ASP A 146 -6.52 -24.22 0.88
N ARG A 147 -7.43 -24.57 -0.04
CA ARG A 147 -7.22 -24.47 -1.49
C ARG A 147 -6.94 -23.06 -1.97
N PHE A 148 -7.53 -22.04 -1.34
CA PHE A 148 -7.58 -20.67 -1.86
C PHE A 148 -6.86 -19.65 -0.98
N VAL A 149 -6.12 -20.07 0.05
CA VAL A 149 -5.55 -19.12 1.01
C VAL A 149 -4.52 -18.19 0.36
N GLU A 150 -3.73 -18.68 -0.59
CA GLU A 150 -2.79 -17.84 -1.34
C GLU A 150 -3.50 -16.83 -2.23
N GLU A 151 -4.56 -17.27 -2.93
CA GLU A 151 -5.43 -16.41 -3.74
C GLU A 151 -6.11 -15.34 -2.89
N GLU A 152 -6.66 -15.73 -1.73
CA GLU A 152 -7.25 -14.83 -0.72
C GLU A 152 -6.25 -13.76 -0.28
N SER A 153 -5.03 -14.19 0.04
CA SER A 153 -3.94 -13.31 0.48
C SER A 153 -3.49 -12.35 -0.61
N ALA A 154 -3.43 -12.81 -1.87
CA ALA A 154 -3.08 -11.97 -3.00
C ALA A 154 -4.18 -10.95 -3.32
N ILE A 155 -5.46 -11.31 -3.24
CA ILE A 155 -6.58 -10.37 -3.37
C ILE A 155 -6.46 -9.27 -2.31
N VAL A 156 -6.21 -9.65 -1.05
CA VAL A 156 -6.00 -8.68 0.05
C VAL A 156 -4.80 -7.78 -0.27
N GLY A 157 -3.67 -8.34 -0.70
CA GLY A 157 -2.48 -7.58 -1.07
C GLY A 157 -2.74 -6.55 -2.17
N ALA A 158 -3.43 -6.96 -3.24
CA ALA A 158 -3.78 -6.06 -4.34
C ALA A 158 -4.70 -4.91 -3.89
N LEU A 159 -5.69 -5.21 -3.04
CA LEU A 159 -6.61 -4.19 -2.51
C LEU A 159 -5.91 -3.24 -1.53
N VAL A 160 -4.98 -3.75 -0.71
CA VAL A 160 -4.13 -2.90 0.14
C VAL A 160 -3.30 -1.96 -0.73
N ARG A 161 -2.71 -2.43 -1.83
CA ARG A 161 -1.92 -1.57 -2.72
C ARG A 161 -2.75 -0.49 -3.42
N GLU A 162 -3.98 -0.83 -3.80
CA GLU A 162 -4.93 0.09 -4.46
C GLU A 162 -5.38 1.21 -3.51
N VAL A 163 -5.69 0.86 -2.26
CA VAL A 163 -6.22 1.82 -1.27
C VAL A 163 -5.10 2.59 -0.55
N LEU A 164 -3.99 1.90 -0.25
CA LEU A 164 -2.91 2.38 0.61
C LEU A 164 -1.55 2.19 -0.07
N PRO A 165 -1.21 3.00 -1.09
CA PRO A 165 0.11 2.98 -1.73
C PRO A 165 1.31 3.16 -0.80
N ALA A 166 1.12 3.77 0.38
CA ALA A 166 2.15 3.94 1.39
C ALA A 166 2.50 2.66 2.17
N ALA A 167 1.79 1.54 1.96
CA ALA A 167 1.99 0.30 2.71
C ALA A 167 3.43 -0.22 2.52
N GLY A 168 4.21 -0.22 3.60
CA GLY A 168 5.56 -0.77 3.63
C GLY A 168 5.58 -2.28 3.87
N THR A 169 4.61 -2.79 4.62
CA THR A 169 4.40 -4.22 4.86
C THR A 169 2.92 -4.51 5.10
N LEU A 170 2.46 -5.61 4.52
CA LEU A 170 1.19 -6.24 4.84
C LEU A 170 1.45 -7.57 5.57
N LEU A 171 0.76 -7.77 6.69
CA LEU A 171 0.66 -9.05 7.38
C LEU A 171 -0.76 -9.59 7.22
N VAL A 172 -0.86 -10.80 6.70
CA VAL A 172 -2.14 -11.50 6.50
C VAL A 172 -2.26 -12.69 7.42
N PHE A 173 -3.45 -12.88 7.98
CA PHE A 173 -3.76 -14.00 8.86
C PHE A 173 -5.08 -14.64 8.49
N ALA A 174 -5.07 -15.95 8.27
CA ALA A 174 -6.29 -16.71 8.14
C ALA A 174 -6.49 -17.52 9.43
N ARG A 175 -7.50 -17.16 10.22
CA ARG A 175 -7.71 -17.65 11.59
C ARG A 175 -8.76 -18.73 11.67
N LYS A 176 -8.54 -19.74 12.50
CA LYS A 176 -9.53 -20.80 12.70
C LYS A 176 -10.81 -20.22 13.28
N LYS A 177 -11.98 -20.70 12.82
CA LYS A 177 -13.28 -20.13 13.21
C LYS A 177 -13.56 -20.23 14.72
N SER A 178 -13.03 -21.26 15.38
CA SER A 178 -13.25 -21.59 16.79
C SER A 178 -12.19 -21.01 17.74
N GLU A 179 -11.06 -20.55 17.23
CA GLU A 179 -9.89 -20.15 18.03
C GLU A 179 -9.42 -18.78 17.53
N THR A 180 -9.56 -17.75 18.35
CA THR A 180 -9.17 -16.38 17.99
C THR A 180 -7.66 -16.17 17.92
N GLU A 181 -6.88 -17.11 18.47
CA GLU A 181 -5.42 -16.99 18.61
C GLU A 181 -4.64 -17.88 17.64
N ASN A 182 -5.24 -18.93 17.06
CA ASN A 182 -4.54 -19.83 16.16
C ASN A 182 -4.73 -19.43 14.68
N ASN A 183 -3.61 -19.02 14.08
CA ASN A 183 -3.51 -18.74 12.65
C ASN A 183 -3.31 -20.06 11.89
N MET A 184 -4.27 -20.42 11.04
CA MET A 184 -4.14 -21.52 10.08
C MET A 184 -3.12 -21.16 8.99
N PHE A 185 -3.02 -19.88 8.66
CA PHE A 185 -2.03 -19.33 7.76
C PHE A 185 -1.60 -17.94 8.21
N GLU A 186 -0.30 -17.68 8.08
CA GLU A 186 0.29 -16.37 8.25
C GLU A 186 1.29 -16.12 7.13
N ALA A 187 1.27 -14.92 6.56
CA ALA A 187 2.28 -14.48 5.63
C ALA A 187 2.51 -12.98 5.72
N LYS A 188 3.72 -12.57 5.35
CA LYS A 188 4.12 -11.18 5.18
C LYS A 188 4.26 -10.86 3.69
N ILE A 189 3.88 -9.65 3.28
CA ILE A 189 4.12 -9.11 1.94
C ILE A 189 4.81 -7.77 2.10
N SER A 190 6.01 -7.62 1.55
CA SER A 190 6.70 -6.32 1.51
C SER A 190 6.04 -5.37 0.51
N GLY A 191 6.18 -4.07 0.74
CA GLY A 191 5.60 -3.03 -0.14
C GLY A 191 5.99 -3.18 -1.61
N SER A 192 7.25 -3.53 -1.90
CA SER A 192 7.72 -3.80 -3.27
C SER A 192 7.05 -5.00 -3.92
N ARG A 193 6.63 -6.00 -3.13
CA ARG A 193 5.87 -7.16 -3.64
C ARG A 193 4.41 -6.82 -3.82
N LEU A 194 3.81 -6.01 -2.95
CA LEU A 194 2.44 -5.50 -3.12
C LEU A 194 2.26 -4.80 -4.47
N GLU A 195 3.27 -4.04 -4.93
CA GLU A 195 3.28 -3.39 -6.24
C GLU A 195 3.17 -4.35 -7.43
N SER A 196 3.64 -5.58 -7.26
CA SER A 196 3.63 -6.58 -8.32
C SER A 196 2.34 -7.39 -8.42
N ILE A 197 1.44 -7.27 -7.44
CA ILE A 197 0.18 -8.03 -7.40
C ILE A 197 -0.89 -7.28 -8.18
N ASN A 198 -1.28 -7.81 -9.33
CA ASN A 198 -2.38 -7.27 -10.11
C ASN A 198 -3.68 -8.01 -9.78
N LEU A 199 -4.67 -7.27 -9.24
CA LEU A 199 -5.96 -7.84 -8.84
C LEU A 199 -6.63 -8.65 -9.96
N LYS A 200 -6.54 -8.19 -11.21
CA LYS A 200 -7.16 -8.85 -12.37
C LYS A 200 -6.46 -10.15 -12.78
N GLN A 201 -5.21 -10.32 -12.38
CA GLN A 201 -4.38 -11.47 -12.76
C GLN A 201 -4.23 -12.47 -11.61
N VAL A 202 -4.92 -12.26 -10.49
CA VAL A 202 -4.85 -13.20 -9.36
C VAL A 202 -5.22 -14.59 -9.85
N GLY A 203 -6.38 -14.80 -10.47
CA GLY A 203 -6.78 -16.11 -11.00
C GLY A 203 -5.82 -16.76 -12.02
N ASP A 204 -4.95 -15.98 -12.66
CA ASP A 204 -4.03 -16.44 -13.70
C ASP A 204 -2.67 -16.91 -13.15
N TYR A 205 -2.35 -16.59 -11.90
CA TYR A 205 -1.10 -17.07 -11.31
C TYR A 205 -1.19 -18.57 -11.05
N ALA A 206 -0.26 -19.32 -11.66
CA ALA A 206 -0.02 -20.70 -11.25
C ALA A 206 0.27 -20.74 -9.74
N LYS A 207 -0.24 -21.74 -9.01
CA LYS A 207 -0.04 -21.87 -7.54
C LYS A 207 1.41 -21.65 -7.10
N LYS A 208 2.35 -22.22 -7.87
CA LYS A 208 3.80 -22.02 -7.75
C LYS A 208 4.30 -20.62 -8.16
N ARG A 209 3.50 -19.58 -8.17
CA ARG A 209 3.95 -18.18 -8.35
C ARG A 209 3.59 -17.32 -7.15
N TYR A 210 2.54 -17.67 -6.41
CA TYR A 210 2.11 -16.94 -5.22
C TYR A 210 3.16 -16.88 -4.10
N TRP A 211 3.92 -17.96 -3.89
CA TRP A 211 5.04 -17.98 -2.93
C TRP A 211 6.08 -16.87 -3.17
N ARG A 212 6.19 -16.32 -4.39
CA ARG A 212 7.08 -15.19 -4.67
C ARG A 212 6.60 -13.89 -4.08
N PHE A 213 5.30 -13.75 -3.79
CA PHE A 213 4.74 -12.58 -3.13
C PHE A 213 4.94 -12.64 -1.62
N PHE A 214 4.97 -13.83 -1.03
CA PHE A 214 4.95 -14.01 0.41
C PHE A 214 6.33 -14.21 1.03
N GLU A 215 6.53 -13.65 2.21
CA GLU A 215 7.68 -13.83 3.09
C GLU A 215 7.21 -14.50 4.39
N GLY A 216 8.06 -15.33 5.00
CA GLY A 216 7.79 -15.89 6.33
C GLY A 216 6.49 -16.70 6.41
N ILE A 217 6.14 -17.42 5.35
CA ILE A 217 4.91 -18.20 5.29
C ILE A 217 4.90 -19.25 6.42
N LYS A 218 3.85 -19.26 7.22
CA LYS A 218 3.57 -20.29 8.21
C LYS A 218 2.20 -20.89 7.96
N PHE A 219 2.14 -22.21 8.06
CA PHE A 219 0.90 -22.97 8.09
C PHE A 219 0.78 -23.67 9.44
N ASP A 220 -0.44 -23.82 9.92
CA ASP A 220 -0.70 -24.74 11.02
C ASP A 220 -0.34 -26.18 10.60
N GLU A 221 0.22 -26.95 11.53
CA GLU A 221 0.74 -28.30 11.29
C GLU A 221 -0.37 -29.29 10.86
N SER A 222 -1.64 -28.99 11.14
CA SER A 222 -2.78 -29.81 10.71
C SER A 222 -3.12 -29.68 9.22
N ILE A 223 -2.53 -28.72 8.49
CA ILE A 223 -2.75 -28.52 7.06
C ILE A 223 -1.83 -29.45 6.26
N THR A 224 -2.37 -30.59 5.84
CA THR A 224 -1.65 -31.53 4.95
C THR A 224 -1.66 -30.99 3.53
N ARG A 225 -0.53 -30.42 3.08
CA ARG A 225 -0.33 -30.10 1.66
C ARG A 225 -0.13 -31.41 0.89
N ALA A 226 -1.17 -31.91 0.24
CA ALA A 226 -0.99 -32.86 -0.83
C ALA A 226 -0.17 -32.17 -1.94
N ASN A 227 1.06 -32.64 -2.14
CA ASN A 227 2.01 -32.13 -3.14
C ASN A 227 1.45 -32.22 -4.57
#